data_AF-W1NJU3-F1
#
_entry.id   AF-W1NJU3-F1
#
_cell.length_a   1.000
_cell.length_b   1.000
_cell.length_c   1.000
_cell.angle_alpha   90.00
_cell.angle_beta   90.00
_cell.angle_gamma   90.00
#
_symmetry.space_group_name_H-M   'P 1'
#
loop_
_entity.id
_entity.type
_entity.pdbx_description
1 polymer ?
#
loop_
_entity_poly.entity_id
_entity_poly.type
_entity_poly.pdbx_seq_one_letter_code
_entity_poly.pdbx_strand_id
1 'polypeptide(L)'
;MWHCPLGHHVLSVGLAHHTNPDRFPPSLDDASFKNFLQEETQNEEDPSLPVYSVEVLGTAHCRIFRALVVVRGHTFSGGQCFTGKEAKQTAAKEAYSYAKAVGFDPTPEESLMSENRNLTARLVQEVSNTQQANEEISLLKHEILSLTTQFNISSYLIVDRMSAMPVCLGPLLSG
;
A
#
# COMPACT_ATOMS: atom_id res chain seq x y z
N MET A 1 -30.72 -34.37 -57.37
CA MET A 1 -31.95 -34.72 -56.60
C MET A 1 -31.79 -34.18 -55.19
N TRP A 2 -32.33 -33.00 -54.94
CA TRP A 2 -32.60 -32.50 -53.59
C TRP A 2 -33.99 -31.89 -53.65
N HIS A 3 -34.94 -32.56 -53.01
CA HIS A 3 -36.32 -32.11 -52.89
C HIS A 3 -36.40 -31.11 -51.74
N CYS A 4 -36.91 -29.91 -52.01
CA CYS A 4 -37.40 -28.98 -50.99
C CYS A 4 -38.90 -29.22 -50.80
N PRO A 5 -39.43 -29.48 -49.59
CA PRO A 5 -40.85 -29.40 -49.34
C PRO A 5 -41.25 -27.97 -48.99
N LEU A 6 -42.33 -27.52 -49.63
CA LEU A 6 -43.05 -26.28 -49.40
C LEU A 6 -43.56 -26.20 -47.95
N GLY A 7 -43.28 -25.07 -47.29
CA GLY A 7 -43.96 -24.63 -46.09
C GLY A 7 -44.32 -23.15 -46.25
N HIS A 8 -45.53 -22.87 -46.73
CA HIS A 8 -46.13 -21.55 -46.66
C HIS A 8 -46.39 -21.19 -45.19
N HIS A 9 -45.76 -20.14 -44.70
CA HIS A 9 -46.35 -19.29 -43.67
C HIS A 9 -45.91 -17.85 -43.92
N VAL A 10 -46.84 -17.08 -44.46
CA VAL A 10 -46.73 -15.64 -44.61
C VAL A 10 -46.81 -15.05 -43.19
N LEU A 11 -45.71 -14.47 -42.71
CA LEU A 11 -45.74 -13.55 -41.58
C LEU A 11 -45.27 -12.19 -42.10
N SER A 12 -46.23 -11.27 -42.20
CA SER A 12 -46.00 -9.84 -42.37
C SER A 12 -44.93 -9.37 -41.39
N VAL A 13 -43.78 -8.94 -41.91
CA VAL A 13 -42.87 -8.10 -41.14
C VAL A 13 -43.43 -6.68 -41.22
N GLY A 14 -44.32 -6.38 -40.27
CA GLY A 14 -44.72 -5.02 -39.98
C GLY A 14 -43.49 -4.22 -39.52
N LEU A 15 -43.35 -3.03 -40.11
CA LEU A 15 -42.43 -1.98 -39.73
C LEU A 15 -42.64 -1.63 -38.25
N ALA A 16 -41.87 -2.24 -37.35
CA ALA A 16 -41.94 -1.92 -35.93
C ALA A 16 -41.13 -0.64 -35.68
N HIS A 17 -41.88 0.39 -35.29
CA HIS A 17 -41.40 1.68 -34.85
C HIS A 17 -40.23 1.58 -33.87
N HIS A 18 -39.35 2.58 -33.96
CA HIS A 18 -38.43 3.03 -32.94
C HIS A 18 -38.94 2.76 -31.51
N THR A 19 -38.34 1.77 -30.85
CA THR A 19 -38.25 1.75 -29.39
C THR A 19 -36.77 1.81 -29.06
N ASN A 20 -36.36 2.95 -28.52
CA ASN A 20 -35.09 3.11 -27.82
C ASN A 20 -35.40 2.88 -26.33
N PRO A 21 -35.23 1.66 -25.80
CA PRO A 21 -35.36 1.43 -24.37
C PRO A 21 -34.04 1.84 -23.71
N ASP A 22 -34.15 2.62 -22.64
CA ASP A 22 -33.06 3.07 -21.78
C ASP A 22 -32.06 4.06 -22.37
N ARG A 23 -32.53 5.31 -22.47
CA ARG A 23 -31.67 6.45 -22.12
C ARG A 23 -31.25 6.28 -20.65
N PHE A 24 -30.08 5.66 -20.45
CA PHE A 24 -29.44 5.50 -19.16
C PHE A 24 -29.38 6.83 -18.38
N PRO A 25 -29.51 6.80 -17.04
CA PRO A 25 -29.57 7.98 -16.19
C PRO A 25 -28.33 8.89 -16.35
N PRO A 26 -28.47 10.20 -16.08
CA PRO A 26 -27.48 11.21 -16.43
C PRO A 26 -26.16 11.01 -15.66
N SER A 27 -25.10 10.83 -16.44
CA SER A 27 -23.73 11.33 -16.24
C SER A 27 -23.16 11.29 -14.81
N LEU A 28 -22.53 10.18 -14.46
CA LEU A 28 -21.16 10.28 -13.95
C LEU A 28 -20.31 10.77 -15.13
N ASP A 29 -19.75 11.97 -15.00
CA ASP A 29 -19.02 12.60 -16.10
C ASP A 29 -17.86 11.71 -16.55
N ASP A 30 -17.62 11.66 -17.86
CA ASP A 30 -16.44 10.99 -18.44
C ASP A 30 -15.13 11.43 -17.75
N ALA A 31 -15.13 12.66 -17.23
CA ALA A 31 -14.02 13.24 -16.47
C ALA A 31 -13.81 12.52 -15.12
N SER A 32 -14.89 12.20 -14.40
CA SER A 32 -14.83 11.58 -13.08
C SER A 32 -14.26 10.16 -13.14
N PHE A 33 -14.64 9.36 -14.15
CA PHE A 33 -14.08 8.03 -14.33
C PHE A 33 -12.62 8.05 -14.74
N LYS A 34 -12.24 8.95 -15.65
CA LYS A 34 -10.84 9.09 -16.06
C LYS A 34 -9.96 9.53 -14.90
N ASN A 35 -10.41 10.51 -14.12
CA ASN A 35 -9.69 11.00 -12.95
C ASN A 35 -9.53 9.90 -11.91
N PHE A 36 -10.60 9.15 -11.62
CA PHE A 36 -10.52 8.03 -10.70
C PHE A 36 -9.50 6.97 -11.15
N LEU A 37 -9.58 6.49 -12.40
CA LEU A 37 -8.65 5.47 -12.89
C LEU A 37 -7.20 5.99 -12.96
N GLN A 38 -7.03 7.31 -13.14
CA GLN A 38 -5.74 7.95 -13.07
C GLN A 38 -5.21 8.02 -11.62
N GLU A 39 -6.03 8.37 -10.65
CA GLU A 39 -5.66 8.37 -9.23
C GLU A 39 -5.25 6.97 -8.75
N GLU A 40 -5.98 5.92 -9.18
CA GLU A 40 -5.67 4.53 -8.83
C GLU A 40 -4.31 4.04 -9.36
N THR A 41 -3.80 4.67 -10.43
CA THR A 41 -2.51 4.32 -11.05
C THR A 41 -1.37 5.27 -10.65
N GLN A 42 -1.66 6.40 -10.00
CA GLN A 42 -0.68 7.42 -9.64
C GLN A 42 0.13 7.12 -8.38
N ASN A 43 -0.40 6.29 -7.47
CA ASN A 43 0.27 5.94 -6.22
C ASN A 43 1.30 4.79 -6.38
N GLU A 44 1.45 4.26 -7.58
CA GLU A 44 2.40 3.20 -7.92
C GLU A 44 3.83 3.77 -8.04
N GLU A 45 4.83 2.94 -7.75
CA GLU A 45 6.25 3.33 -7.89
C GLU A 45 6.63 3.58 -9.37
N ASP A 46 5.96 2.91 -10.30
CA ASP A 46 5.97 3.21 -11.74
C ASP A 46 4.54 3.51 -12.24
N PRO A 47 4.11 4.79 -12.21
CA PRO A 47 2.74 5.16 -12.53
C PRO A 47 2.47 5.01 -14.04
N SER A 48 1.99 3.84 -14.45
CA SER A 48 1.52 3.62 -15.81
C SER A 48 0.11 4.20 -15.96
N LEU A 49 -0.03 5.23 -16.80
CA LEU A 49 -1.35 5.82 -17.09
C LEU A 49 -2.31 4.76 -17.65
N PRO A 50 -3.62 4.84 -17.34
CA PRO A 50 -4.63 3.93 -17.89
C PRO A 50 -4.58 3.90 -19.41
N VAL A 51 -4.41 2.72 -19.99
CA VAL A 51 -4.29 2.57 -21.44
C VAL A 51 -5.67 2.36 -22.03
N TYR A 52 -6.12 3.30 -22.86
CA TYR A 52 -7.39 3.21 -23.59
C TYR A 52 -7.14 2.78 -25.04
N SER A 53 -7.65 1.60 -25.39
CA SER A 53 -7.68 1.13 -26.78
C SER A 53 -9.11 1.10 -27.31
N VAL A 54 -9.30 1.42 -28.59
CA VAL A 54 -10.59 1.30 -29.26
C VAL A 54 -10.42 0.52 -30.55
N GLU A 55 -11.19 -0.54 -30.66
CA GLU A 55 -11.34 -1.36 -31.85
C GLU A 55 -12.61 -0.94 -32.59
N VAL A 56 -12.48 -0.75 -33.91
CA VAL A 56 -13.60 -0.48 -34.80
C VAL A 56 -13.84 -1.72 -35.64
N LEU A 57 -15.06 -2.24 -35.55
CA LEU A 57 -15.54 -3.44 -36.23
C LEU A 57 -16.63 -3.05 -37.23
N GLY A 58 -16.86 -3.91 -38.22
CA GLY A 58 -17.95 -3.75 -39.19
C GLY A 58 -17.60 -2.93 -40.44
N THR A 59 -18.62 -2.66 -41.26
CA THR A 59 -18.46 -1.96 -42.54
C THR A 59 -18.51 -0.45 -42.35
N ALA A 60 -18.11 0.32 -43.36
CA ALA A 60 -18.15 1.78 -43.30
C ALA A 60 -19.56 2.34 -42.98
N HIS A 61 -20.61 1.61 -43.35
CA HIS A 61 -22.01 1.97 -43.11
C HIS A 61 -22.59 1.44 -41.79
N CYS A 62 -21.96 0.42 -41.19
CA CYS A 62 -22.33 -0.16 -39.90
C CYS A 62 -21.07 -0.38 -39.06
N ARG A 63 -20.60 0.70 -38.42
CA ARG A 63 -19.45 0.63 -37.51
C ARG A 63 -19.91 0.27 -36.11
N ILE A 64 -19.19 -0.64 -35.49
CA ILE A 64 -19.35 -1.04 -34.09
C ILE A 64 -18.02 -0.76 -33.41
N PHE A 65 -18.05 -0.10 -32.26
CA PHE A 65 -16.89 0.27 -31.49
C PHE A 65 -16.81 -0.61 -30.25
N ARG A 66 -15.62 -1.10 -29.93
CA ARG A 66 -15.32 -1.78 -28.68
C ARG A 66 -14.13 -1.08 -28.05
N ALA A 67 -14.19 -0.79 -26.76
CA ALA A 67 -13.06 -0.22 -26.05
C ALA A 67 -12.54 -1.17 -24.99
N LEU A 68 -11.23 -1.06 -24.75
CA LEU A 68 -10.49 -1.73 -23.70
C LEU A 68 -9.83 -0.66 -22.84
N VAL A 69 -9.90 -0.83 -21.53
CA VAL A 69 -9.17 0.00 -20.56
C VAL A 69 -8.31 -0.92 -19.72
N VAL A 70 -7.00 -0.68 -19.72
CA VAL A 70 -6.06 -1.43 -18.88
C VAL A 70 -5.67 -0.57 -17.69
N VAL A 71 -5.90 -1.08 -16.48
CA VAL A 71 -5.61 -0.42 -15.19
C VAL A 71 -4.96 -1.44 -14.27
N ARG A 72 -3.75 -1.15 -13.78
CA ARG A 72 -3.00 -2.03 -12.86
C ARG A 72 -2.91 -3.48 -13.37
N GLY A 73 -2.69 -3.66 -14.68
CA GLY A 73 -2.63 -4.97 -15.34
C GLY A 73 -3.98 -5.64 -15.63
N HIS A 74 -5.09 -5.12 -15.11
CA HIS A 74 -6.43 -5.63 -15.40
C HIS A 74 -7.02 -4.97 -16.64
N THR A 75 -7.67 -5.76 -17.50
CA THR A 75 -8.30 -5.28 -18.74
C THR A 75 -9.82 -5.31 -18.63
N PHE A 76 -10.46 -4.18 -18.90
CA PHE A 76 -11.91 -4.01 -18.82
C PHE A 76 -12.51 -3.65 -20.18
N SER A 77 -13.68 -4.21 -20.50
CA SER A 77 -14.41 -3.89 -21.72
C SER A 77 -15.88 -3.65 -21.42
N GLY A 78 -16.40 -2.52 -21.90
CA GLY A 78 -17.82 -2.17 -21.82
C GLY A 78 -18.69 -2.77 -22.92
N GLY A 79 -18.17 -3.76 -23.67
CA GLY A 79 -18.88 -4.37 -24.79
C GLY A 79 -18.82 -3.56 -26.09
N GLN A 80 -19.77 -3.85 -26.99
CA GLN A 80 -19.89 -3.22 -28.31
C GLN A 80 -20.88 -2.05 -28.27
N CYS A 81 -20.46 -0.89 -28.77
CA CYS A 81 -21.26 0.34 -28.83
C CYS A 81 -21.29 0.90 -30.26
N PHE A 82 -22.22 1.81 -30.54
CA PHE A 82 -22.31 2.46 -31.85
C PHE A 82 -21.39 3.68 -31.97
N THR A 83 -20.83 4.15 -30.86
CA THR A 83 -19.85 5.24 -30.85
C THR A 83 -18.61 4.88 -30.04
N GLY A 84 -17.44 5.37 -30.47
CA GLY A 84 -16.18 5.18 -29.75
C GLY A 84 -16.15 5.89 -28.39
N LYS A 85 -16.96 6.95 -28.22
CA LYS A 85 -17.08 7.66 -26.94
C LYS A 85 -17.80 6.78 -25.91
N GLU A 86 -18.96 6.24 -26.27
CA GLU A 86 -19.71 5.32 -25.40
C GLU A 86 -18.90 4.07 -25.08
N ALA A 87 -18.20 3.49 -26.07
CA ALA A 87 -17.36 2.33 -25.84
C ALA A 87 -16.31 2.60 -24.74
N LYS A 88 -15.60 3.73 -24.82
CA LYS A 88 -14.62 4.15 -23.80
C LYS A 88 -15.27 4.38 -22.44
N GLN A 89 -16.42 5.06 -22.41
CA GLN A 89 -17.13 5.38 -21.18
C GLN A 89 -17.61 4.11 -20.45
N THR A 90 -18.22 3.17 -21.18
CA THR A 90 -18.69 1.92 -20.60
C THR A 90 -17.53 1.07 -20.11
N ALA A 91 -16.41 1.01 -20.84
CA ALA A 91 -15.22 0.30 -20.38
C ALA A 91 -14.59 0.93 -19.12
N ALA A 92 -14.56 2.26 -19.03
CA ALA A 92 -14.11 2.96 -17.81
C ALA A 92 -15.07 2.74 -16.62
N LYS A 93 -16.37 2.66 -16.88
CA LYS A 93 -17.38 2.35 -15.86
C LYS A 93 -17.19 0.94 -15.28
N GLU A 94 -16.93 -0.06 -16.12
CA GLU A 94 -16.64 -1.43 -15.66
C GLU A 94 -15.39 -1.46 -14.78
N ALA A 95 -14.32 -0.78 -15.18
CA ALA A 95 -13.10 -0.66 -14.38
C ALA A 95 -13.37 0.00 -13.01
N TYR A 96 -14.15 1.08 -12.99
CA TYR A 96 -14.57 1.75 -11.75
C TYR A 96 -15.39 0.84 -10.84
N SER A 97 -16.37 0.13 -11.41
CA SER A 97 -17.21 -0.80 -10.66
C SER A 97 -16.39 -1.95 -10.06
N TYR A 98 -15.41 -2.48 -10.79
CA TYR A 98 -14.47 -3.47 -10.27
C TYR A 98 -13.65 -2.91 -9.11
N ALA A 99 -13.06 -1.73 -9.26
CA ALA A 99 -12.29 -1.07 -8.21
C ALA A 99 -13.12 -0.83 -6.93
N LYS A 100 -14.42 -0.53 -7.06
CA LYS A 100 -15.30 -0.31 -5.91
C LYS A 100 -15.83 -1.58 -5.27
N ALA A 101 -16.05 -2.65 -6.02
CA ALA A 101 -16.64 -3.88 -5.52
C ALA A 101 -15.59 -4.90 -5.04
N VAL A 102 -14.51 -5.04 -5.80
CA VAL A 102 -13.43 -6.00 -5.54
C VAL A 102 -12.19 -5.27 -5.04
N GLY A 103 -11.87 -4.13 -5.64
CA GLY A 103 -10.57 -3.49 -5.47
C GLY A 103 -9.53 -4.08 -6.43
N PHE A 104 -8.43 -3.37 -6.62
CA PHE A 104 -7.26 -3.93 -7.29
C PHE A 104 -6.43 -4.68 -6.26
N ASP A 105 -5.95 -5.87 -6.62
CA ASP A 105 -4.99 -6.57 -5.78
C ASP A 105 -3.70 -5.73 -5.70
N PRO A 106 -3.07 -5.61 -4.52
CA PRO A 106 -1.83 -4.88 -4.39
C PRO A 106 -0.77 -5.52 -5.27
N THR A 107 -0.05 -4.69 -6.02
CA THR A 107 1.05 -5.17 -6.85
C THR A 107 2.12 -5.82 -5.95
N PRO A 108 2.93 -6.77 -6.47
CA PRO A 108 4.04 -7.32 -5.71
C PRO A 108 4.98 -6.24 -5.17
N GLU A 109 5.18 -5.14 -5.92
CA GLU A 109 5.95 -3.99 -5.45
C GLU A 109 5.28 -3.28 -4.27
N GLU A 110 3.98 -2.98 -4.33
CA GLU A 110 3.26 -2.35 -3.22
C GLU A 110 3.28 -3.20 -1.93
N SER A 111 3.11 -4.51 -2.08
CA SER A 111 3.19 -5.43 -0.94
C SER A 111 4.58 -5.38 -0.30
N LEU A 112 5.65 -5.43 -1.11
CA LEU A 112 7.03 -5.33 -0.63
C LEU A 112 7.33 -3.97 0.01
N MET A 113 6.84 -2.87 -0.56
CA MET A 113 6.99 -1.53 0.02
C MET A 113 6.30 -1.41 1.38
N SER A 114 5.10 -1.97 1.50
CA SER A 114 4.35 -1.98 2.77
C SER A 114 5.08 -2.79 3.85
N GLU A 115 5.64 -3.94 3.46
CA GLU A 115 6.47 -4.78 4.32
C GLU A 115 7.75 -4.03 4.74
N ASN A 116 8.46 -3.42 3.79
CA ASN A 116 9.66 -2.62 4.06
C ASN A 116 9.37 -1.45 5.01
N ARG A 117 8.24 -0.78 4.85
CA ARG A 117 7.82 0.28 5.78
C ARG A 117 7.54 -0.27 7.17
N ASN A 118 6.87 -1.42 7.28
CA ASN A 118 6.63 -2.09 8.56
C ASN A 118 7.95 -2.50 9.23
N LEU A 119 8.84 -3.15 8.48
CA LEU A 119 10.16 -3.54 8.94
C LEU A 119 10.98 -2.33 9.39
N THR A 120 10.94 -1.23 8.63
CA THR A 120 11.59 0.03 9.02
C THR A 120 11.03 0.57 10.32
N ALA A 121 9.71 0.61 10.50
CA ALA A 121 9.10 1.07 11.75
C ALA A 121 9.49 0.18 12.95
N ARG A 122 9.53 -1.14 12.75
CA ARG A 122 9.99 -2.10 13.77
C ARG A 122 11.46 -1.90 14.11
N LEU A 123 12.32 -1.72 13.11
CA LEU A 123 13.74 -1.44 13.31
C LEU A 123 13.96 -0.13 14.06
N VAL A 124 13.22 0.93 13.72
CA VAL A 124 13.30 2.23 14.41
C VAL A 124 12.90 2.07 15.89
N GLN A 125 11.84 1.32 16.18
CA GLN A 125 11.44 1.03 17.54
C GLN A 125 12.52 0.24 18.30
N GLU A 126 13.10 -0.78 17.66
CA GLU A 126 14.16 -1.58 18.26
C GLU A 126 15.39 -0.74 18.58
N VAL A 127 15.81 0.13 17.65
CA VAL A 127 16.90 1.08 17.87
C VAL A 127 16.60 1.99 19.06
N SER A 128 15.37 2.53 19.17
CA SER A 128 14.98 3.34 20.33
C SER A 128 15.08 2.55 21.64
N ASN A 129 14.64 1.29 21.66
CA ASN A 129 14.73 0.45 22.85
C ASN A 129 16.19 0.20 23.25
N THR A 130 17.05 -0.10 22.28
CA THR A 130 18.49 -0.30 22.54
C THR A 130 19.17 0.98 23.01
N GLN A 131 18.76 2.14 22.49
CA GLN A 131 19.29 3.42 22.92
C GLN A 131 18.92 3.73 24.38
N GLN A 132 17.67 3.47 24.77
CA GLN A 132 17.24 3.60 26.16
C GLN A 132 18.03 2.65 27.08
N ALA A 133 18.20 1.39 26.69
CA ALA A 133 18.99 0.44 27.47
C ALA A 133 20.46 0.90 27.62
N ASN A 134 21.04 1.48 26.56
CA ASN A 134 22.39 2.04 26.62
C ASN A 134 22.50 3.23 27.60
N GLU A 135 21.47 4.08 27.68
CA GLU A 135 21.39 5.19 28.62
C GLU A 135 21.30 4.68 30.07
N GLU A 136 20.47 3.67 30.33
CA GLU A 136 20.38 3.02 31.65
C GLU A 136 21.71 2.37 32.06
N ILE A 137 22.37 1.66 31.14
CA ILE A 137 23.71 1.10 31.37
C ILE A 137 24.72 2.21 31.69
N SER A 138 24.64 3.35 31.00
CA SER A 138 25.51 4.49 31.25
C SER A 138 25.32 5.08 32.65
N LEU A 139 24.06 5.21 33.10
CA LEU A 139 23.73 5.67 34.45
C LEU A 139 24.26 4.69 35.52
N LEU A 140 24.02 3.39 35.34
CA LEU A 140 24.51 2.36 36.26
C LEU A 140 26.04 2.34 36.32
N LYS A 141 26.73 2.54 35.19
CA LYS A 141 28.20 2.67 35.17
C LYS A 141 28.65 3.85 36.02
N HIS A 142 28.02 5.01 35.89
CA HIS A 142 28.34 6.18 36.70
C HIS A 142 28.08 5.97 38.20
N GLU A 143 26.98 5.31 38.55
CA GLU A 143 26.67 4.97 39.95
C GLU A 143 27.72 4.04 40.56
N ILE A 144 28.10 2.97 39.85
CA ILE A 144 29.15 2.05 40.30
C ILE A 144 30.48 2.78 40.49
N LEU A 145 30.86 3.65 39.57
CA LEU A 145 32.10 4.44 39.68
C LEU A 145 32.06 5.37 40.91
N SER A 146 30.92 6.01 41.17
CA SER A 146 30.72 6.86 42.34
C SER A 146 30.88 6.06 43.64
N LEU A 147 30.16 4.95 43.77
CA LEU A 147 30.22 4.07 44.94
C LEU A 147 31.62 3.49 45.17
N THR A 148 32.29 3.08 44.08
CA THR A 148 33.67 2.58 44.13
C THR A 148 34.62 3.65 44.65
N THR A 149 34.45 4.89 44.20
CA THR A 149 35.27 6.02 44.65
C THR A 149 35.04 6.32 46.14
N GLN A 150 33.79 6.34 46.59
CA GLN A 150 33.46 6.52 48.00
C GLN A 150 34.05 5.42 48.90
N PHE A 151 33.94 4.17 48.46
CA PHE A 151 34.50 3.02 49.18
C PHE A 151 36.03 3.13 49.29
N ASN A 152 36.71 3.44 48.18
CA ASN A 152 38.15 3.63 48.16
C ASN A 152 38.59 4.74 49.14
N ILE A 153 37.94 5.90 49.11
CA ILE A 153 38.25 7.01 50.04
C ILE A 153 38.08 6.56 51.50
N SER A 154 36.98 5.88 51.83
CA SER A 154 36.72 5.37 53.18
C SER A 154 37.81 4.39 53.63
N SER A 155 38.23 3.47 52.74
CA SER A 155 39.30 2.51 53.02
C SER A 155 40.63 3.20 53.36
N TYR A 156 41.06 4.19 52.56
CA TYR A 156 42.30 4.94 52.83
C TYR A 156 42.25 5.67 54.17
N LEU A 157 41.13 6.31 54.51
CA LEU A 157 40.96 7.03 55.77
C LEU A 157 41.04 6.11 56.99
N ILE A 158 40.53 4.88 56.89
CA ILE A 158 40.62 3.88 57.97
C ILE A 158 42.08 3.44 58.17
N VAL A 159 42.79 3.13 57.08
CA VAL A 159 44.20 2.71 57.15
C VAL A 159 45.08 3.81 57.75
N ASP A 160 44.88 5.06 57.33
CA ASP A 160 45.61 6.22 57.86
C ASP A 160 45.38 6.42 59.37
N ARG A 161 44.13 6.30 59.83
CA ARG A 161 43.81 6.33 61.28
C ARG A 161 44.47 5.19 62.07
N MET A 162 44.54 3.99 61.51
CA MET A 162 45.19 2.85 62.18
C MET A 162 46.70 3.03 62.28
N SER A 163 47.34 3.62 61.27
CA SER A 163 48.77 3.92 61.28
C SER A 163 49.14 5.04 62.26
N ALA A 164 48.22 5.97 62.54
CA ALA A 164 48.44 7.09 63.45
C ALA A 164 48.25 6.75 64.94
N MET A 165 47.93 5.50 65.29
CA MET A 165 47.78 5.09 66.69
C MET A 165 49.15 4.97 67.38
N PRO A 166 49.38 5.63 68.54
CA PRO A 166 50.65 5.55 69.24
C PRO A 166 50.86 4.15 69.81
N VAL A 167 52.02 3.55 69.54
CA VAL A 167 52.45 2.32 70.22
C VAL A 167 52.73 2.70 71.68
N CYS A 168 51.84 2.31 72.58
CA CYS A 168 52.09 2.43 74.01
C CYS A 168 53.31 1.56 74.38
N LEU A 169 54.51 2.15 74.44
CA LEU A 169 55.65 1.52 75.12
C LEU A 169 55.27 1.37 76.60
N GLY A 170 54.91 0.15 77.00
CA GLY A 170 54.68 -0.18 78.41
C GLY A 170 55.94 0.10 79.23
N PRO A 171 55.80 0.57 80.49
CA PRO A 171 56.95 0.96 81.28
C PRO A 171 57.86 -0.25 81.53
N LEU A 172 59.11 -0.16 81.07
CA LEU A 172 60.17 -1.09 81.47
C LEU A 172 60.38 -0.91 82.97
N LEU A 173 59.85 -1.85 83.76
CA LEU A 173 60.19 -1.99 85.17
C LEU A 173 61.69 -2.32 85.25
N SER A 174 62.50 -1.31 85.56
CA SER A 174 63.91 -1.48 85.90
C SER A 174 63.98 -1.97 87.35
N GLY A 175 64.35 -3.23 87.53
CA GLY A 175 64.75 -3.83 88.81
C GLY A 175 66.27 -3.85 88.95
#